data_AF-A0A2V2RR44-F1
#
_entry.id   AF-A0A2V2RR44-F1
#
_cell.length_a   1.000
_cell.length_b   1.000
_cell.length_c   1.000
_cell.angle_alpha   90.00
_cell.angle_beta   90.00
_cell.angle_gamma   90.00
#
_symmetry.space_group_name_H-M   'P 1'
#
loop_
_entity.id
_entity.type
_entity.pdbx_description
1 polymer ?
#
loop_
_entity_poly.entity_id
_entity_poly.type
_entity_poly.pdbx_seq_one_letter_code
_entity_poly.pdbx_strand_id
1 'polypeptide(L)' 'MIKNQVWFERNYCEERKEINLKYEDFQGQLLVEDYPQLERLYLRHIDSIEKITLRNLTKLKECTI' A
#
# COMPACT_ATOMS: atom_id res chain seq x y z
N MET A 1 8.41 9.26 -9.26
CA MET A 1 7.80 7.94 -8.98
C MET A 1 8.58 7.07 -7.99
N ILE A 2 9.93 7.08 -7.92
CA ILE A 2 10.69 6.17 -7.03
C ILE A 2 10.51 6.46 -5.51
N LYS A 3 10.25 7.71 -5.12
CA LYS A 3 10.22 8.12 -3.71
C LYS A 3 9.13 7.42 -2.89
N ASN A 4 7.96 7.19 -3.48
CA ASN A 4 6.79 6.71 -2.75
C ASN A 4 6.86 5.20 -2.47
N GLN A 5 7.35 4.42 -3.44
CA GLN A 5 7.63 3.00 -3.24
C GLN A 5 8.72 2.78 -2.17
N VAL A 6 9.83 3.51 -2.27
CA VAL A 6 10.92 3.41 -1.29
C VAL A 6 10.45 3.85 0.10
N TRP A 7 9.61 4.87 0.19
CA TRP A 7 9.00 5.27 1.47
C TRP A 7 8.09 4.16 2.01
N PHE A 8 7.25 3.55 1.17
CA PHE A 8 6.35 2.48 1.56
C PHE A 8 7.11 1.29 2.16
N GLU A 9 8.10 0.78 1.44
CA GLU A 9 8.93 -0.36 1.84
C GLU A 9 9.75 -0.09 3.11
N ARG A 10 10.08 1.17 3.40
CA ARG A 10 10.77 1.56 4.64
C ARG A 10 9.84 1.64 5.86
N ASN A 11 8.58 1.96 5.65
CA ASN A 11 7.62 2.19 6.73
C ASN A 11 6.80 0.95 7.07
N TYR A 12 6.64 0.02 6.13
CA TYR A 12 5.86 -1.20 6.31
C TYR A 12 6.72 -2.43 6.05
N CYS A 13 6.59 -3.42 6.94
CA CYS A 13 7.22 -4.73 6.81
C CYS A 13 6.18 -5.80 6.45
N GLU A 14 6.63 -6.89 5.82
CA GLU A 14 5.79 -7.95 5.24
C GLU A 14 4.88 -8.68 6.26
N GLU A 15 5.19 -8.58 7.55
CA GLU A 15 4.42 -9.18 8.65
C GLU A 15 3.18 -8.35 9.06
N ARG A 16 3.03 -7.14 8.51
CA ARG A 16 1.90 -6.26 8.82
C ARG A 16 0.59 -6.89 8.41
N LYS A 17 -0.36 -6.99 9.35
CA LYS A 17 -1.75 -7.38 9.09
C LYS A 17 -2.62 -6.25 8.56
N GLU A 18 -2.22 -5.01 8.82
CA GLU A 18 -2.96 -3.83 8.42
C GLU A 18 -1.99 -2.72 7.98
N ILE A 19 -2.30 -2.11 6.84
CA ILE A 19 -1.60 -0.94 6.30
C ILE A 19 -2.63 0.16 6.08
N ASN A 20 -2.33 1.34 6.60
CA ASN A 20 -3.20 2.50 6.50
C ASN A 20 -2.38 3.68 6.02
N LEU A 21 -2.62 4.08 4.78
CA LEU A 21 -2.02 5.22 4.11
C LEU A 21 -3.05 6.35 4.11
N LYS A 22 -2.77 7.43 4.82
CA LYS A 22 -3.66 8.59 4.92
C LYS A 22 -2.89 9.89 4.73
N TYR A 23 -3.44 10.81 3.93
CA TYR A 23 -2.89 12.17 3.76
C TYR A 23 -1.43 12.20 3.29
N GLU A 24 -0.98 11.15 2.61
CA GLU A 24 0.36 11.10 2.04
C GLU A 24 0.32 11.67 0.63
N ASP A 25 1.31 12.50 0.27
CA ASP A 25 1.48 13.04 -1.09
C ASP A 25 2.04 11.95 -2.02
N PHE A 26 1.22 10.91 -2.20
CA PHE A 26 1.53 9.74 -3.02
C PHE A 26 1.21 10.06 -4.47
N GLN A 27 2.22 10.51 -5.19
CA GLN A 27 2.18 10.75 -6.62
C GLN A 27 2.62 9.53 -7.44
N GLY A 28 1.88 9.23 -8.50
CA GLY A 28 2.25 8.21 -9.47
C GLY A 28 1.80 6.80 -9.09
N GLN A 29 2.70 5.82 -8.98
CA GLN A 29 2.34 4.41 -8.81
C GLN A 29 2.78 3.84 -7.46
N LEU A 30 1.98 2.95 -6.89
CA LEU A 30 2.29 2.15 -5.70
C LEU A 30 2.16 0.65 -6.02
N LEU A 31 3.17 -0.12 -5.64
CA LEU A 31 3.16 -1.58 -5.70
C LEU A 31 3.15 -2.13 -4.27
N VAL A 32 2.08 -2.85 -3.93
CA VAL A 32 2.00 -3.63 -2.69
C VAL A 32 2.08 -5.10 -3.08
N GLU A 33 3.27 -5.68 -2.89
CA GLU A 33 3.61 -7.05 -3.27
C GLU A 33 4.22 -7.79 -2.07
N ASP A 34 3.93 -9.08 -1.97
CA ASP A 34 4.55 -10.00 -1.00
C ASP A 34 4.33 -9.64 0.49
N TYR A 35 3.11 -9.20 0.84
CA TYR A 35 2.66 -9.10 2.24
C TYR A 35 1.73 -10.28 2.58
N PRO A 36 2.27 -11.46 2.94
CA PRO A 36 1.47 -12.68 3.14
C PRO A 36 0.59 -12.64 4.38
N GLN A 37 0.83 -11.71 5.31
CA GLN A 37 0.02 -11.53 6.51
C GLN A 37 -0.99 -10.39 6.40
N LEU A 38 -0.95 -9.60 5.32
CA LEU A 38 -1.80 -8.43 5.17
C LEU A 38 -3.25 -8.85 5.00
N GLU A 39 -4.09 -8.41 5.94
CA GLU A 39 -5.52 -8.66 5.94
C GLU A 39 -6.30 -7.41 5.52
N ARG A 40 -5.78 -6.21 5.80
CA ARG A 40 -6.47 -4.93 5.55
C ARG A 40 -5.55 -3.88 4.95
N LEU A 41 -5.97 -3.29 3.83
CA LEU A 41 -5.31 -2.16 3.18
C LEU A 41 -6.27 -0.98 3.08
N TYR A 42 -5.91 0.13 3.70
CA TYR A 42 -6.65 1.38 3.63
C TYR A 42 -5.80 2.43 2.95
N LEU A 43 -6.31 2.97 1.85
CA LEU A 43 -5.77 4.08 1.11
C LEU A 43 -6.82 5.18 1.26
N ARG A 44 -6.54 6.27 1.97
CA ARG A 44 -7.52 7.35 2.17
C ARG A 44 -6.88 8.70 1.87
N HIS A 45 -7.61 9.55 1.14
CA HIS A 45 -7.12 10.88 0.76
C HIS A 45 -5.77 10.80 0.04
N ILE A 46 -5.68 9.93 -0.96
CA ILE A 46 -4.51 9.81 -1.83
C ILE A 46 -4.87 10.31 -3.22
N ASP A 47 -4.90 11.63 -3.37
CA ASP A 47 -5.53 12.30 -4.51
C ASP A 47 -4.68 12.24 -5.79
N SER A 48 -3.39 11.91 -5.68
CA SER A 48 -2.42 11.98 -6.77
C SER A 48 -1.90 10.60 -7.23
N ILE A 49 -2.52 9.52 -6.77
CA ILE A 49 -2.11 8.17 -7.16
C ILE A 49 -2.74 7.82 -8.51
N GLU A 50 -1.90 7.56 -9.51
CA GLU A 50 -2.32 7.20 -10.86
C GLU A 50 -2.64 5.71 -10.96
N LYS A 51 -1.91 4.88 -10.21
CA LYS A 51 -2.06 3.42 -10.26
C LYS A 51 -1.64 2.74 -8.97
N ILE A 52 -2.43 1.77 -8.55
CA ILE A 52 -2.11 0.87 -7.45
C ILE A 52 -2.08 -0.55 -7.99
N THR A 53 -0.98 -1.26 -7.76
CA THR A 53 -0.84 -2.67 -8.12
C THR A 53 -0.74 -3.49 -6.84
N LEU A 54 -1.65 -4.46 -6.71
CA LEU A 54 -1.71 -5.38 -5.58
C LEU A 54 -1.35 -6.78 -6.08
N ARG A 55 -0.38 -7.44 -5.46
CA ARG A 55 0.08 -8.77 -5.89
C ARG A 55 0.50 -9.64 -4.71
N ASN A 56 0.22 -10.94 -4.78
CA ASN A 56 0.60 -11.93 -3.76
C ASN A 56 0.12 -11.60 -2.33
N LEU A 57 -1.01 -10.90 -2.19
CA LEU A 57 -1.63 -10.55 -0.90
C LEU A 57 -2.62 -11.64 -0.47
N THR A 58 -2.10 -12.84 -0.19
CA THR A 58 -2.90 -14.07 -0.06
C THR A 58 -3.93 -14.06 1.08
N LYS A 59 -3.75 -13.21 2.09
CA LYS A 59 -4.67 -13.06 3.23
C LYS A 59 -5.50 -11.78 3.20
N LEU A 60 -5.43 -10.99 2.12
CA LEU A 60 -6.12 -9.70 2.06
C LEU A 60 -7.64 -9.94 2.04
N LYS A 61 -8.32 -9.41 3.06
CA LYS A 61 -9.77 -9.49 3.23
C LYS A 61 -10.45 -8.18 2.84
N GLU A 62 -9.79 -7.06 3.08
CA GLU A 62 -10.37 -5.75 2.89
C GLU A 62 -9.38 -4.80 2.22
N CYS A 63 -9.83 -4.13 1.15
CA CYS A 63 -9.12 -3.06 0.48
C CYS A 63 -10.09 -1.89 0.29
N THR A 64 -9.78 -0.73 0.87
CA THR A 64 -10.56 0.50 0.68
C THR A 64 -9.66 1.57 0.09
N ILE A 65 -10.18 2.28 -0.93
CA ILE A 65 -9.52 3.36 -1.67
C ILE A 65 -10.40 4.60 -1.60
#